data_AF-A0A091M6M4-F1
#
_entry.id   AF-A0A091M6M4-F1
#
_cell.length_a   1.000
_cell.length_b   1.000
_cell.length_c   1.000
_cell.angle_alpha   90.00
_cell.angle_beta   90.00
_cell.angle_gamma   90.00
#
_symmetry.space_group_name_H-M   'P 1'
#
loop_
_entity.id
_entity.type
_entity.pdbx_description
1 polymer ?
#
loop_
_entity_poly.entity_id
_entity_poly.type
_entity_poly.pdbx_seq_one_letter_code
_entity_poly.pdbx_strand_id
1 'polypeptide(L)'
;QKVEKQLKCLAFQNPGPQVADFNPKTREQKKKACMSRMKQDIFNKTKVTKKYDKHGRLLCNNIDLCDCLEKNCLGCFYPCPKCNSNKCGPECRCNRRWVYDTIETEGGNVISVLPFCVSD
;
A
#
# COMPACT_ATOMS: atom_id res chain seq x y z
N GLN A 1 -60.25 -14.95 -26.86
CA GLN A 1 -58.84 -15.29 -27.19
C GLN A 1 -57.91 -14.10 -27.45
N LYS A 2 -58.08 -13.26 -28.49
CA LYS A 2 -57.13 -12.13 -28.76
C LYS A 2 -57.22 -11.00 -27.70
N VAL A 3 -58.43 -10.68 -27.26
CA VAL A 3 -58.72 -9.62 -26.27
C VAL A 3 -58.17 -9.98 -24.89
N GLU A 4 -58.35 -11.22 -24.43
CA GLU A 4 -57.84 -11.68 -23.12
C GLU A 4 -56.31 -11.66 -23.04
N LYS A 5 -55.61 -11.97 -24.15
CA LYS A 5 -54.15 -11.85 -24.22
C LYS A 5 -53.70 -10.41 -24.05
N GLN A 6 -54.40 -9.45 -24.67
CA GLN A 6 -54.08 -8.03 -24.52
C GLN A 6 -54.36 -7.53 -23.10
N LEU A 7 -55.46 -7.95 -22.48
CA LEU A 7 -55.77 -7.63 -21.07
C LEU A 7 -54.71 -8.18 -20.10
N LYS A 8 -54.15 -9.38 -20.34
CA LYS A 8 -53.05 -9.93 -19.54
C LYS A 8 -51.76 -9.12 -19.63
N CYS A 9 -51.46 -8.54 -20.79
CA CYS A 9 -50.27 -7.70 -20.97
C CYS A 9 -50.43 -6.30 -20.35
N LEU A 10 -51.66 -5.85 -20.14
CA LEU A 10 -52.00 -4.58 -19.48
C LEU A 10 -52.11 -4.72 -17.95
N ALA A 11 -52.12 -5.95 -17.43
CA ALA A 11 -52.20 -6.19 -16.00
C ALA A 11 -50.88 -5.82 -15.32
N PHE A 12 -50.90 -4.77 -14.50
CA PHE A 12 -49.78 -4.42 -13.63
C PHE A 12 -49.56 -5.56 -12.62
N GLN A 13 -48.50 -6.34 -12.81
CA GLN A 13 -48.04 -7.30 -11.82
C GLN A 13 -47.29 -6.53 -10.74
N ASN A 14 -48.03 -6.09 -9.71
CA ASN A 14 -47.44 -5.52 -8.52
C ASN A 14 -46.50 -6.57 -7.92
N PRO A 15 -45.16 -6.36 -7.89
CA PRO A 15 -44.19 -7.40 -7.56
C PRO A 15 -44.23 -7.90 -6.10
N GLY A 16 -45.28 -7.56 -5.35
CA GLY A 16 -45.31 -7.59 -3.90
C GLY A 16 -44.38 -6.52 -3.33
N PRO A 17 -44.30 -6.39 -2.01
CA PRO A 17 -43.49 -5.38 -1.39
C PRO A 17 -42.04 -5.87 -1.39
N GLN A 18 -41.39 -5.88 -2.56
CA GLN A 18 -39.95 -6.18 -2.67
C GLN A 18 -39.08 -5.15 -1.94
N VAL A 19 -39.72 -4.09 -1.43
CA VAL A 19 -39.18 -3.05 -0.56
C VAL A 19 -39.92 -2.97 0.79
N ALA A 20 -40.75 -3.95 1.19
CA ALA A 20 -41.42 -3.94 2.50
C ALA A 20 -40.41 -3.77 3.63
N ASP A 21 -39.29 -4.46 3.51
CA ASP A 21 -38.22 -4.46 4.51
C ASP A 21 -37.17 -3.38 4.23
N PHE A 22 -37.44 -2.46 3.30
CA PHE A 22 -36.53 -1.34 3.03
C PHE A 22 -36.55 -0.36 4.20
N ASN A 23 -35.56 -0.51 5.09
CA ASN A 23 -35.34 0.40 6.19
C ASN A 23 -34.04 1.20 5.97
N PRO A 24 -34.14 2.51 5.66
CA PRO A 24 -32.98 3.37 5.43
C PRO A 24 -31.98 3.37 6.59
N LYS A 25 -32.46 3.33 7.83
CA LYS A 25 -31.62 3.35 9.04
C LYS A 25 -30.77 2.07 9.15
N THR A 26 -31.38 0.91 8.90
CA THR A 26 -30.68 -0.38 8.95
C THR A 26 -29.63 -0.49 7.84
N ARG A 27 -29.91 0.07 6.65
CA ARG A 27 -28.95 0.15 5.55
C ARG A 27 -27.77 1.06 5.89
N GLU A 28 -28.02 2.20 6.51
CA GLU A 28 -26.97 3.12 6.95
C GLU A 28 -26.09 2.50 8.05
N GLN A 29 -26.68 1.80 9.01
CA GLN A 29 -25.96 1.07 10.06
C GLN A 29 -25.07 -0.04 9.46
N LYS A 30 -25.60 -0.85 8.53
CA LYS A 30 -24.82 -1.87 7.81
C LYS A 30 -23.66 -1.26 7.03
N LYS A 31 -23.88 -0.11 6.37
CA LYS A 31 -22.82 0.64 5.68
C LYS A 31 -21.74 1.10 6.67
N LYS A 32 -22.12 1.68 7.81
CA LYS A 32 -21.18 2.11 8.86
C LYS A 32 -20.35 0.94 9.41
N ALA A 33 -20.98 -0.19 9.70
CA ALA A 33 -20.31 -1.41 10.19
C ALA A 33 -19.34 -2.01 9.17
N CYS A 34 -19.71 -2.02 7.88
CA CYS A 34 -18.82 -2.45 6.81
C CYS A 34 -17.58 -1.54 6.70
N MET A 35 -17.79 -0.22 6.74
CA MET A 35 -16.71 0.77 6.69
C MET A 35 -15.79 0.69 7.91
N SER A 36 -16.32 0.43 9.12
CA SER A 36 -15.49 0.27 10.32
C SER A 36 -14.63 -0.98 10.26
N ARG A 37 -15.18 -2.09 9.74
CA ARG A 37 -14.43 -3.35 9.57
C ARG A 37 -13.28 -3.19 8.58
N MET A 38 -13.53 -2.54 7.44
CA MET A 38 -12.46 -2.18 6.49
C MET A 38 -11.39 -1.29 7.11
N LYS A 39 -11.77 -0.30 7.92
CA LYS A 39 -10.78 0.53 8.64
C LYS A 39 -9.95 -0.33 9.59
N GLN A 40 -10.57 -1.18 10.40
CA GLN A 40 -9.87 -2.09 11.31
C GLN A 40 -8.90 -3.02 10.55
N ASP A 41 -9.30 -3.60 9.42
CA ASP A 41 -8.42 -4.44 8.59
C ASP A 41 -7.21 -3.67 8.04
N ILE A 42 -7.37 -2.37 7.74
CA ILE A 42 -6.29 -1.48 7.30
C ILE A 42 -5.35 -1.10 8.46
N PHE A 43 -5.86 -0.98 9.69
CA PHE A 43 -5.06 -0.70 10.88
C PHE A 43 -4.35 -1.95 11.42
N ASN A 44 -4.98 -3.12 11.32
CA ASN A 44 -4.47 -4.39 11.84
C ASN A 44 -3.46 -5.08 10.91
N LYS A 45 -3.46 -4.75 9.61
CA LYS A 45 -2.28 -5.02 8.78
C LYS A 45 -1.17 -4.11 9.29
N THR A 46 -0.20 -4.68 10.02
CA THR A 46 1.07 -4.06 10.33
C THR A 46 1.58 -3.44 9.04
N LYS A 47 1.40 -2.12 8.88
CA LYS A 47 1.83 -1.43 7.67
C LYS A 47 3.34 -1.53 7.72
N VAL A 48 3.91 -2.46 6.95
CA VAL A 48 5.36 -2.48 6.71
C VAL A 48 5.70 -1.07 6.23
N THR A 49 6.28 -0.29 7.12
CA THR A 49 6.51 1.12 6.89
C THR A 49 7.60 1.20 5.84
N LYS A 50 7.42 2.08 4.86
CA LYS A 50 8.52 2.36 3.93
C LYS A 50 9.70 2.86 4.77
N LYS A 51 10.92 2.48 4.42
CA LYS A 51 12.12 3.05 5.04
C LYS A 51 12.60 4.27 4.26
N TYR A 52 12.22 4.36 2.98
CA TYR A 52 12.63 5.43 2.07
C TYR A 52 11.43 6.20 1.50
N ASP A 53 11.63 7.49 1.25
CA ASP A 53 10.69 8.36 0.55
C ASP A 53 10.69 8.13 -0.97
N LYS A 54 9.88 8.90 -1.70
CA LYS A 54 9.78 8.81 -3.16
C LYS A 54 11.06 9.22 -3.91
N HIS A 55 11.98 9.93 -3.26
CA HIS A 55 13.26 10.37 -3.80
C HIS A 55 14.43 9.48 -3.38
N GLY A 56 14.17 8.42 -2.59
CA GLY A 56 15.20 7.52 -2.10
C GLY A 56 15.91 8.02 -0.83
N ARG A 57 15.33 8.96 -0.09
CA ARG A 57 15.87 9.41 1.21
C ARG A 57 15.26 8.63 2.36
N LEU A 58 16.05 8.33 3.39
CA LEU A 58 15.58 7.63 4.59
C LEU A 58 14.49 8.44 5.30
N LEU A 59 13.40 7.81 5.71
CA LEU A 59 12.30 8.51 6.39
C LEU A 59 12.62 8.87 7.85
N CYS A 60 13.53 8.15 8.51
CA CYS A 60 13.87 8.41 9.91
C CYS A 60 14.60 9.74 10.11
N ASN A 61 15.36 10.20 9.10
CA ASN A 61 16.23 11.39 9.22
C ASN A 61 16.36 12.21 7.92
N ASN A 62 15.64 11.86 6.86
CA ASN A 62 15.67 12.51 5.54
C ASN A 62 17.04 12.48 4.82
N ILE A 63 17.96 11.60 5.23
CA ILE A 63 19.30 11.51 4.62
C ILE A 63 19.25 10.66 3.34
N ASP A 64 19.92 11.13 2.29
CA ASP A 64 20.11 10.41 1.02
C ASP A 64 21.27 9.41 1.11
N LEU A 65 21.10 8.39 1.97
CA LEU A 65 22.10 7.36 2.22
C LEU A 65 22.19 6.39 1.04
N CYS A 66 23.39 6.22 0.49
CA CYS A 66 23.67 5.25 -0.57
C CYS A 66 23.52 3.81 -0.03
N ASP A 67 23.17 2.86 -0.90
CA ASP A 67 23.08 1.45 -0.52
C ASP A 67 24.44 0.82 -0.13
N CYS A 68 25.56 1.51 -0.33
CA CYS A 68 26.85 1.13 0.23
C CYS A 68 27.02 1.52 1.71
N LEU A 69 26.03 2.19 2.30
CA LEU A 69 25.97 2.63 3.70
C LEU A 69 27.02 3.69 4.12
N GLU A 70 27.84 4.18 3.19
CA GLU A 70 28.79 5.28 3.42
C GLU A 70 28.08 6.65 3.42
N LYS A 71 28.26 7.43 4.49
CA LYS A 71 27.56 8.71 4.74
C LYS A 71 27.85 9.75 3.67
N ASN A 72 29.10 9.84 3.25
CA ASN A 72 29.58 10.87 2.32
C ASN A 72 29.66 10.38 0.87
N CYS A 73 29.06 9.23 0.57
CA CYS A 73 29.08 8.66 -0.78
C CYS A 73 28.32 9.56 -1.75
N LEU A 74 28.99 10.05 -2.80
CA LEU A 74 28.36 10.80 -3.90
C LEU A 74 27.52 9.92 -4.83
N GLY A 75 27.71 8.59 -4.75
CA GLY A 75 27.08 7.57 -5.57
C GLY A 75 28.14 6.64 -6.16
N CYS A 76 28.07 5.35 -5.83
CA CYS A 76 29.06 4.34 -6.23
C CYS A 76 28.48 3.26 -7.16
N PHE A 77 27.18 3.31 -7.44
CA PHE A 77 26.50 2.37 -8.33
C PHE A 77 26.24 2.99 -9.69
N TYR A 78 25.96 2.15 -10.68
CA TYR A 78 25.47 2.61 -11.97
C TYR A 78 24.13 3.35 -11.82
N PRO A 79 23.80 4.26 -12.75
CA PRO A 79 22.55 5.00 -12.70
C PRO A 79 21.34 4.08 -12.62
N CYS A 80 20.50 4.28 -11.59
CA CYS A 80 19.31 3.48 -11.39
C CYS A 80 18.33 3.67 -12.57
N PRO A 81 17.83 2.60 -13.21
CA PRO A 81 16.91 2.72 -14.34
C PRO A 81 15.54 3.31 -13.95
N LYS A 82 15.19 3.36 -12.65
CA LYS A 82 13.91 3.89 -12.16
C LYS A 82 13.97 5.36 -11.74
N CYS A 83 15.08 5.82 -11.15
CA CYS A 83 15.18 7.16 -10.58
C CYS A 83 16.45 7.93 -11.01
N ASN A 84 17.29 7.32 -11.85
CA ASN A 84 18.56 7.84 -12.36
C ASN A 84 19.61 8.21 -11.29
N SER A 85 19.38 7.83 -10.02
CA SER A 85 20.35 8.01 -8.94
C SER A 85 21.48 6.97 -9.01
N ASN A 86 22.71 7.39 -8.72
CA ASN A 86 23.89 6.50 -8.60
C ASN A 86 24.07 5.92 -7.19
N LYS A 87 23.06 6.06 -6.33
CA LYS A 87 23.08 5.63 -4.92
C LYS A 87 22.22 4.41 -4.64
N CYS A 88 21.47 3.92 -5.62
CA CYS A 88 20.70 2.68 -5.49
C CYS A 88 21.59 1.49 -5.86
N GLY A 89 21.53 0.42 -5.07
CA GLY A 89 22.11 -0.87 -5.40
C GLY A 89 21.25 -1.61 -6.43
N PRO A 90 21.12 -2.95 -6.31
CA PRO A 90 20.32 -3.75 -7.26
C PRO A 90 18.85 -3.36 -7.32
N GLU A 91 18.27 -2.92 -6.19
CA GLU A 91 16.88 -2.45 -6.12
C GLU A 91 16.83 -0.94 -5.82
N CYS A 92 15.97 -0.22 -6.54
CA CYS A 92 15.75 1.22 -6.34
C CYS A 92 15.32 1.53 -4.90
N ARG A 93 15.93 2.57 -4.30
CA ARG A 93 15.62 3.04 -2.95
C ARG A 93 14.26 3.75 -2.87
N CYS A 94 13.75 4.33 -3.95
CA CYS A 94 12.49 5.08 -3.95
C CYS A 94 11.30 4.23 -3.43
N ASN A 95 10.69 4.67 -2.33
CA ASN A 95 9.58 3.99 -1.64
C ASN A 95 9.90 2.58 -1.11
N ARG A 96 11.17 2.21 -1.01
CA ARG A 96 11.60 0.90 -0.54
C ARG A 96 11.26 0.71 0.94
N ARG A 97 10.95 -0.53 1.32
CA ARG A 97 10.49 -0.91 2.68
C ARG A 97 11.56 -1.53 3.57
N TRP A 98 12.80 -1.56 3.09
CA TRP A 98 13.93 -2.16 3.78
C TRP A 98 15.19 -1.32 3.53
N VAL A 99 16.16 -1.46 4.41
CA VAL A 99 17.52 -0.90 4.30
C VAL A 99 18.51 -2.03 4.59
N TYR A 100 19.72 -1.96 4.03
CA TYR A 100 20.78 -2.86 4.44
C TYR A 100 21.24 -2.49 5.85
N ASP A 101 21.37 -3.49 6.73
CA ASP A 101 21.88 -3.27 8.08
C ASP A 101 23.41 -3.32 8.10
N THR A 102 23.99 -4.32 7.42
CA THR A 102 25.44 -4.53 7.36
C THR A 102 25.84 -5.08 5.99
N ILE A 103 27.03 -4.70 5.51
CA ILE A 103 27.69 -5.29 4.34
C ILE A 103 28.91 -6.03 4.85
N GLU A 104 29.02 -7.31 4.54
CA GLU A 104 30.08 -8.20 5.02
C GLU A 104 30.72 -8.97 3.86
N THR A 105 31.99 -9.33 4.02
CA THR A 105 32.68 -10.27 3.12
C THR A 105 32.20 -11.70 3.35
N GLU A 106 32.47 -12.61 2.42
CA GLU A 106 32.21 -14.05 2.61
C GLU A 106 32.90 -14.64 3.86
N GLY A 107 34.02 -14.05 4.28
CA GLY A 107 34.74 -14.41 5.51
C GLY A 107 34.20 -13.77 6.79
N GLY A 108 33.07 -13.05 6.75
CA GLY A 108 32.44 -12.41 7.91
C GLY A 108 33.06 -11.08 8.36
N ASN A 109 34.03 -10.55 7.61
CA ASN A 109 34.55 -9.21 7.89
C ASN A 109 33.51 -8.14 7.51
N VAL A 110 33.16 -7.29 8.45
CA VAL A 110 32.23 -6.17 8.25
C VAL A 110 32.90 -5.05 7.45
N ILE A 111 32.32 -4.71 6.30
CA ILE A 111 32.77 -3.64 5.41
C ILE A 111 32.10 -2.31 5.79
N SER A 112 30.79 -2.34 6.03
CA SER A 112 30.01 -1.16 6.39
C SER A 112 28.77 -1.54 7.19
N VAL A 113 28.35 -0.65 8.09
CA VAL A 113 27.17 -0.81 8.95
C VAL A 113 26.27 0.39 8.77
N LEU A 114 24.97 0.18 8.82
CA LEU A 114 23.96 1.23 8.79
C LEU A 114 24.27 2.28 9.87
N PRO A 115 24.58 3.52 9.48
CA PRO A 115 25.07 4.50 10.44
C PRO A 115 23.99 5.14 11.32
N PHE A 116 22.75 4.66 11.23
CA PHE A 116 21.57 5.25 11.89
C PHE A 116 20.74 4.16 12.56
N CYS A 117 20.11 4.49 13.68
CA CYS A 117 19.07 3.65 14.25
C CYS A 117 17.80 3.85 13.40
N VAL A 118 17.32 2.78 12.75
CA VAL A 118 16.09 2.79 11.95
C VAL A 118 15.10 1.87 12.63
N SER A 119 13.99 2.42 13.13
CA SER A 119 12.93 1.61 13.76
C SER A 119 12.25 0.70 12.75
N ASP A 120 11.83 -0.50 13.18
CA ASP A 120 11.16 -1.52 12.36
C ASP A 120 9.73 -1.15 11.89
#